data_AF-A0A1Q3H2H0-F1
#
_entry.id   AF-A0A1Q3H2H0-F1
#
_cell.length_a   1.000
_cell.length_b   1.000
_cell.length_c   1.000
_cell.angle_alpha   90.00
_cell.angle_beta   90.00
_cell.angle_gamma   90.00
#
_symmetry.space_group_name_H-M   'P 1'
#
loop_
_entity.id
_entity.type
_entity.pdbx_description
1 polymer ?
#
loop_
_entity_poly.entity_id
_entity_poly.type
_entity_poly.pdbx_seq_one_letter_code
_entity_poly.pdbx_strand_id
1 'polypeptide(L)'
;MKIKKQFNQLSYKEIKEIIIDRKKYTNFNVLGLYRGILENEKLTLDQKLELRDFAHEFFHKPYNFLQIKDPHTYYKHLVLGEEDALTVADERQIWQDIRRNQEKILKEKRIKHRSFGIYSKHDCGDDACPYKGVMFREGSVYL
;
A
#
# COMPACT_ATOMS: atom_id res chain seq x y z
N MET A 1 -8.25 16.30 17.52
CA MET A 1 -7.88 17.23 16.42
C MET A 1 -8.13 16.57 15.07
N LYS A 2 -8.10 17.32 13.97
CA LYS A 2 -8.12 16.78 12.60
C LYS A 2 -6.92 17.28 11.81
N ILE A 3 -6.33 16.43 10.98
CA ILE A 3 -5.33 16.81 9.98
C ILE A 3 -6.06 17.62 8.90
N LYS A 4 -5.61 18.86 8.65
CA LYS A 4 -6.28 19.80 7.75
C LYS A 4 -5.87 19.67 6.28
N LYS A 5 -4.78 18.95 5.99
CA LYS A 5 -4.22 18.75 4.65
C LYS A 5 -4.09 17.26 4.34
N GLN A 6 -4.03 16.90 3.07
CA GLN A 6 -3.70 15.54 2.67
C GLN A 6 -2.20 15.25 2.91
N PHE A 7 -1.84 13.99 3.12
CA PHE A 7 -0.46 13.61 3.44
C PHE A 7 0.55 13.98 2.34
N ASN A 8 0.15 13.93 1.06
CA ASN A 8 0.98 14.33 -0.09
C ASN A 8 1.25 15.85 -0.16
N GLN A 9 0.56 16.67 0.64
CA GLN A 9 0.75 18.12 0.69
C GLN A 9 1.64 18.57 1.87
N LEU A 10 1.89 17.67 2.81
CA LEU A 10 2.66 17.92 4.02
C LEU A 10 4.16 17.84 3.75
N SER A 11 4.94 18.60 4.51
CA SER A 11 6.40 18.47 4.54
C SER A 11 6.82 17.21 5.28
N TYR A 12 8.06 16.78 5.05
CA TYR A 12 8.71 15.68 5.76
C TYR A 12 8.56 15.79 7.30
N LYS A 13 8.82 16.99 7.86
CA LYS A 13 8.72 17.24 9.30
C LYS A 13 7.28 17.11 9.81
N GLU A 14 6.31 17.71 9.11
CA GLU A 14 4.89 17.59 9.47
C GLU A 14 4.42 16.13 9.47
N ILE A 15 4.86 15.33 8.50
CA ILE A 15 4.50 13.90 8.43
C ILE A 15 5.07 13.16 9.65
N LYS A 16 6.35 13.35 9.98
CA LYS A 16 6.97 12.72 11.17
C LYS A 16 6.24 13.08 12.46
N GLU A 17 5.95 14.37 12.66
CA GLU A 17 5.22 14.85 13.83
C GLU A 17 3.83 14.22 13.92
N ILE A 18 3.10 14.14 12.81
CA ILE A 18 1.77 13.51 12.76
C ILE A 18 1.83 12.00 13.05
N ILE A 19 2.87 11.28 12.62
CA ILE A 19 3.05 9.86 12.94
C ILE A 19 3.25 9.67 14.45
N ILE A 20 4.11 10.48 15.07
CA ILE A 20 4.38 10.47 16.51
C ILE A 20 3.08 10.76 17.27
N ASP A 21 2.40 11.84 16.89
CA ASP A 21 1.20 12.35 17.56
C ASP A 21 -0.13 11.77 17.03
N ARG A 22 -0.08 10.68 16.25
CA ARG A 22 -1.23 10.09 15.54
C ARG A 22 -2.51 9.97 16.36
N LYS A 23 -2.41 9.66 17.66
CA LYS A 23 -3.55 9.48 18.57
C LYS A 23 -4.34 10.77 18.80
N LYS A 24 -3.74 11.95 18.56
CA LYS A 24 -4.40 13.26 18.67
C LYS A 24 -5.35 13.52 17.49
N TYR A 25 -5.22 12.79 16.39
CA TYR A 25 -5.94 13.05 15.14
C TYR A 25 -7.05 12.02 14.88
N THR A 26 -8.30 12.47 14.86
CA THR A 26 -9.46 11.59 14.67
C THR A 26 -9.61 11.07 13.24
N ASN A 27 -9.03 11.77 12.27
CA ASN A 27 -9.02 11.40 10.86
C ASN A 27 -7.66 10.84 10.39
N PHE A 28 -6.78 10.41 11.30
CA PHE A 28 -5.54 9.76 10.90
C PHE A 28 -5.84 8.44 10.19
N ASN A 29 -5.29 8.28 8.99
CA ASN A 29 -5.50 7.09 8.16
C ASN A 29 -4.14 6.56 7.69
N VAL A 30 -3.76 5.37 8.15
CA VAL A 30 -2.49 4.72 7.78
C VAL A 30 -2.39 4.48 6.28
N LEU A 31 -3.47 4.07 5.62
CA LEU A 31 -3.45 3.84 4.17
C LEU A 31 -3.26 5.16 3.41
N GLY A 32 -3.90 6.23 3.89
CA GLY A 32 -3.69 7.58 3.37
C GLY A 32 -2.27 8.10 3.57
N LEU A 33 -1.62 7.72 4.69
CA LEU A 33 -0.22 8.04 4.95
C LEU A 33 0.70 7.39 3.91
N TYR A 34 0.61 6.07 3.71
CA TYR A 34 1.48 5.38 2.75
C TYR A 34 1.26 5.88 1.31
N ARG A 35 0.00 6.06 0.86
CA ARG A 35 -0.26 6.70 -0.45
C ARG A 35 0.36 8.10 -0.52
N GLY A 36 0.12 8.89 0.51
CA GLY A 36 0.60 10.26 0.60
C GLY A 36 2.11 10.37 0.51
N ILE A 37 2.87 9.44 1.10
CA ILE A 37 4.35 9.42 1.00
C ILE A 37 4.79 9.25 -0.46
N LEU A 38 4.20 8.30 -1.21
CA LEU A 38 4.56 8.05 -2.62
C LEU A 38 4.19 9.24 -3.52
N GLU A 39 2.98 9.77 -3.34
CA GLU A 39 2.40 10.85 -4.12
C GLU A 39 2.96 12.24 -3.78
N ASN A 40 3.79 12.37 -2.73
CA ASN A 40 4.33 13.65 -2.32
C ASN A 40 5.49 14.07 -3.23
N GLU A 41 5.28 15.09 -4.03
CA GLU A 41 6.28 15.67 -4.93
C GLU A 41 7.33 16.52 -4.19
N LYS A 42 7.06 16.93 -2.94
CA LYS A 42 7.99 17.73 -2.13
C LYS A 42 9.06 16.88 -1.44
N LEU A 43 8.89 15.56 -1.41
CA LEU A 43 9.81 14.64 -0.77
C LEU A 43 10.83 14.13 -1.77
N THR A 44 12.11 14.13 -1.37
CA THR A 44 13.15 13.38 -2.10
C THR A 44 12.95 11.88 -1.92
N LEU A 45 13.60 11.07 -2.75
CA LEU A 45 13.58 9.62 -2.61
C LEU A 45 14.03 9.18 -1.20
N ASP A 46 15.15 9.70 -0.72
CA ASP A 46 15.66 9.40 0.63
C ASP A 46 14.64 9.72 1.73
N GLN A 47 13.94 10.85 1.61
CA GLN A 47 12.91 11.24 2.56
C GLN A 47 11.70 10.30 2.49
N LYS A 48 11.32 9.81 1.31
CA LYS A 48 10.25 8.82 1.16
C LYS A 48 10.64 7.49 1.79
N LEU A 49 11.87 7.03 1.54
CA LEU A 49 12.43 5.81 2.16
C LEU A 49 12.45 5.92 3.68
N GLU A 50 12.98 7.02 4.21
CA GLU A 50 13.06 7.23 5.65
C GLU A 50 11.68 7.33 6.30
N LEU A 51 10.73 8.03 5.67
CA LEU A 51 9.35 8.11 6.18
C LEU A 51 8.62 6.77 6.12
N ARG A 52 8.86 5.97 5.08
CA ARG A 52 8.33 4.61 4.97
C ARG A 52 8.83 3.75 6.13
N ASP A 53 10.15 3.74 6.34
CA ASP A 53 10.78 2.89 7.36
C ASP A 53 10.38 3.35 8.77
N PHE A 54 10.35 4.66 9.01
CA PHE A 54 9.84 5.24 10.24
C PHE A 54 8.36 4.90 10.47
N ALA A 55 7.51 4.94 9.44
CA ALA A 55 6.11 4.55 9.56
C ALA A 55 5.95 3.05 9.87
N HIS A 56 6.83 2.18 9.37
CA HIS A 56 6.81 0.75 9.67
C HIS A 56 6.99 0.47 11.17
N GLU A 57 7.81 1.24 11.88
CA GLU A 57 8.00 1.10 13.33
C GLU A 57 6.67 1.19 14.11
N PHE A 58 5.72 1.98 13.62
CA PHE A 58 4.41 2.17 14.25
C PHE A 58 3.30 1.33 13.61
N PHE A 59 3.41 1.04 12.31
CA PHE A 59 2.28 0.57 11.49
C PHE A 59 2.60 -0.64 10.61
N HIS A 60 3.62 -1.43 10.94
CA HIS A 60 3.97 -2.62 10.16
C HIS A 60 2.79 -3.58 9.90
N LYS A 61 1.97 -3.88 10.93
CA LYS A 61 0.78 -4.74 10.75
C LYS A 61 -0.25 -4.13 9.80
N PRO A 62 -0.71 -2.87 10.00
CA PRO A 62 -1.54 -2.17 9.02
C PRO A 62 -0.94 -2.10 7.61
N TYR A 63 0.37 -1.88 7.49
CA TYR A 63 1.08 -1.83 6.22
C TYR A 63 0.97 -3.17 5.47
N ASN A 64 1.22 -4.30 6.14
CA ASN A 64 1.07 -5.62 5.52
C ASN A 64 -0.37 -5.88 5.04
N PHE A 65 -1.36 -5.26 5.68
CA PHE A 65 -2.76 -5.36 5.25
C PHE A 65 -3.08 -4.53 3.99
N LEU A 66 -2.20 -3.61 3.57
CA LEU A 66 -2.30 -2.95 2.27
C LEU A 66 -2.25 -3.95 1.13
N GLN A 67 -1.59 -5.10 1.30
CA GLN A 67 -1.64 -6.16 0.27
C GLN A 67 -3.08 -6.51 -0.11
N ILE A 68 -4.05 -6.45 0.81
CA ILE A 68 -5.47 -6.70 0.46
C ILE A 68 -6.19 -5.41 0.05
N LYS A 69 -5.95 -4.29 0.75
CA LYS A 69 -6.72 -3.05 0.60
C LYS A 69 -6.20 -2.09 -0.47
N ASP A 70 -4.97 -2.25 -0.88
CA ASP A 70 -4.30 -1.45 -1.89
C ASP A 70 -2.96 -2.10 -2.30
N PRO A 71 -3.01 -3.21 -3.04
CA PRO A 71 -1.81 -3.96 -3.38
C PRO A 71 -0.83 -3.16 -4.21
N HIS A 72 -1.31 -2.18 -4.99
CA HIS A 72 -0.44 -1.34 -5.82
C HIS A 72 0.36 -0.33 -4.98
N THR A 73 -0.25 0.29 -3.97
CA THR A 73 0.51 1.11 -3.01
C THR A 73 1.51 0.26 -2.22
N TYR A 74 1.12 -0.96 -1.84
CA TYR A 74 2.04 -1.88 -1.19
C TYR A 74 3.24 -2.22 -2.09
N TYR A 75 2.97 -2.60 -3.36
CA TYR A 75 4.00 -2.88 -4.36
C TYR A 75 4.96 -1.70 -4.51
N LYS A 76 4.43 -0.48 -4.74
CA LYS A 76 5.25 0.72 -4.90
C LYS A 76 6.14 1.03 -3.69
N HIS A 77 5.67 0.78 -2.47
CA HIS A 77 6.53 0.93 -1.28
C HIS A 77 7.61 -0.15 -1.18
N LEU A 78 7.28 -1.37 -1.59
CA LEU A 78 8.20 -2.51 -1.58
C LEU A 78 9.38 -2.28 -2.51
N VAL A 79 9.12 -1.72 -3.70
CA VAL A 79 10.14 -1.50 -4.75
C VAL A 79 10.72 -0.09 -4.77
N LEU A 80 10.31 0.76 -3.83
CA LEU A 80 10.70 2.17 -3.79
C LEU A 80 12.22 2.32 -3.76
N GLY A 81 12.78 3.02 -4.75
CA GLY A 81 14.21 3.25 -4.91
C GLY A 81 14.96 2.17 -5.69
N GLU A 82 14.28 1.10 -6.10
CA GLU A 82 14.84 -0.02 -6.85
C GLU A 82 14.06 -0.29 -8.16
N GLU A 83 13.12 0.58 -8.53
CA GLU A 83 12.19 0.36 -9.64
C GLU A 83 12.91 0.12 -10.97
N ASP A 84 13.98 0.88 -11.25
CA ASP A 84 14.73 0.79 -12.51
C ASP A 84 15.62 -0.45 -12.61
N ALA A 85 15.86 -1.14 -11.49
CA ALA A 85 16.65 -2.37 -11.43
C ALA A 85 15.80 -3.63 -11.62
N LEU A 86 14.47 -3.52 -11.59
CA LEU A 86 13.57 -4.66 -11.69
C LEU A 86 13.44 -5.16 -13.13
N THR A 87 13.62 -6.47 -13.30
CA THR A 87 13.23 -7.13 -14.54
C THR A 87 11.74 -7.45 -14.54
N VAL A 88 11.19 -7.74 -15.72
CA VAL A 88 9.81 -8.25 -15.86
C VAL A 88 9.60 -9.55 -15.07
N ALA A 89 10.65 -10.37 -14.92
CA ALA A 89 10.57 -11.60 -14.13
C ALA A 89 10.45 -11.28 -12.62
N ASP A 90 11.21 -10.29 -12.14
CA ASP A 90 11.17 -9.86 -10.73
C ASP A 90 9.80 -9.27 -10.38
N GLU A 91 9.27 -8.39 -11.23
CA GLU A 91 7.95 -7.80 -11.04
C GLU A 91 6.86 -8.89 -10.97
N ARG A 92 6.90 -9.86 -11.88
CA ARG A 92 5.95 -11.00 -11.87
C ARG A 92 6.06 -11.80 -10.58
N GLN A 93 7.27 -12.08 -10.11
CA GLN A 93 7.48 -12.81 -8.86
C GLN A 93 6.94 -12.06 -7.65
N ILE A 94 7.15 -10.74 -7.60
CA ILE A 94 6.62 -9.88 -6.53
C ILE A 94 5.09 -9.92 -6.52
N TRP A 95 4.44 -9.82 -7.67
CA TRP A 95 2.97 -9.87 -7.75
C TRP A 95 2.41 -11.26 -7.36
N GLN A 96 3.10 -12.35 -7.72
CA GLN A 96 2.77 -13.68 -7.25
C GLN A 96 2.88 -13.79 -5.72
N ASP A 97 3.91 -13.19 -5.14
CA ASP A 97 4.12 -13.17 -3.70
C ASP A 97 3.05 -12.36 -2.96
N ILE A 98 2.68 -11.19 -3.50
CA ILE A 98 1.56 -10.38 -2.99
C ILE A 98 0.27 -11.21 -3.01
N ARG A 99 -0.04 -11.89 -4.13
CA ARG A 99 -1.23 -12.75 -4.24
C ARG A 99 -1.22 -13.87 -3.19
N ARG A 100 -0.11 -14.58 -3.05
CA ARG A 100 0.06 -15.66 -2.06
C ARG A 100 -0.11 -15.16 -0.62
N ASN A 101 0.41 -13.98 -0.33
CA ASN A 101 0.29 -13.36 0.99
C ASN A 101 -1.13 -12.84 1.26
N GLN A 102 -1.82 -12.28 0.26
CA GLN A 102 -3.25 -11.97 0.38
C GLN A 102 -4.05 -13.20 0.81
N GLU A 103 -3.82 -14.35 0.16
CA GLU A 103 -4.51 -15.60 0.51
C GLU A 103 -4.21 -16.06 1.95
N LYS A 104 -2.96 -15.96 2.40
CA LYS A 104 -2.58 -16.23 3.81
C LYS A 104 -3.31 -15.32 4.78
N ILE A 105 -3.27 -14.00 4.55
CA ILE A 105 -3.91 -13.00 5.42
C ILE A 105 -5.42 -13.22 5.47
N LEU A 106 -6.07 -13.48 4.33
CA LEU A 106 -7.50 -13.78 4.27
C LEU A 106 -7.84 -15.05 5.08
N LYS A 107 -7.05 -16.11 4.93
CA LYS A 107 -7.22 -17.38 5.66
C LYS A 107 -7.06 -17.18 7.18
N GLU A 108 -6.02 -16.46 7.61
CA GLU A 108 -5.79 -16.12 9.02
C GLU A 108 -6.95 -15.30 9.61
N LYS A 109 -7.47 -14.35 8.84
CA LYS A 109 -8.64 -13.53 9.21
C LYS A 109 -9.97 -14.26 9.05
N ARG A 110 -9.97 -15.51 8.58
CA ARG A 110 -11.16 -16.34 8.29
C ARG A 110 -12.13 -15.69 7.30
N ILE A 111 -11.61 -14.88 6.39
CA ILE A 111 -12.37 -14.25 5.31
C ILE A 111 -12.43 -15.24 4.15
N LYS A 112 -13.63 -15.79 3.86
CA LYS A 112 -13.83 -16.87 2.87
C LYS A 112 -14.41 -16.40 1.53
N HIS A 113 -14.69 -15.11 1.38
CA HIS A 113 -15.41 -14.58 0.22
C HIS A 113 -14.47 -14.27 -0.95
N ARG A 114 -15.00 -14.33 -2.19
CA ARG A 114 -14.32 -13.81 -3.41
C ARG A 114 -14.13 -12.29 -3.40
N SER A 115 -14.78 -11.61 -2.45
CA SER A 115 -14.70 -10.18 -2.20
C SER A 115 -14.45 -9.88 -0.73
N PHE A 116 -13.84 -8.74 -0.43
CA PHE A 116 -13.67 -8.23 0.92
C PHE A 116 -14.11 -6.77 0.95
N GLY A 117 -15.31 -6.48 1.47
CA GLY A 117 -15.89 -5.14 1.32
C GLY A 117 -16.07 -4.77 -0.16
N ILE A 118 -15.52 -3.63 -0.58
CA ILE A 118 -15.52 -3.15 -1.98
C ILE A 118 -14.33 -3.67 -2.81
N TYR A 119 -13.65 -4.72 -2.35
CA TYR A 119 -12.49 -5.28 -3.02
C TYR A 119 -12.82 -6.64 -3.63
N SER A 120 -12.40 -6.89 -4.86
CA SER A 120 -12.66 -8.12 -5.61
C SER A 120 -11.39 -8.63 -6.28
N LYS A 121 -11.32 -9.95 -6.53
CA LYS A 121 -10.23 -10.54 -7.32
C LYS A 121 -10.31 -10.06 -8.77
N HIS A 122 -9.19 -9.62 -9.33
CA HIS A 122 -9.07 -9.29 -10.75
C HIS A 122 -9.19 -10.56 -11.59
N ASP A 123 -10.06 -10.51 -12.59
CA ASP A 123 -10.36 -11.60 -13.51
C ASP A 123 -10.61 -11.03 -14.91
N CYS A 124 -9.52 -10.82 -15.67
CA CYS A 124 -9.56 -10.27 -17.02
C CYS A 124 -9.59 -11.33 -18.14
N GLY A 125 -9.75 -12.61 -17.80
CA GLY A 125 -9.75 -13.71 -18.76
C GLY A 125 -8.38 -14.08 -19.37
N ASP A 126 -7.35 -13.24 -19.23
CA ASP A 126 -5.98 -13.55 -19.68
C ASP A 126 -5.20 -14.32 -18.60
N ASP A 127 -4.78 -15.55 -18.91
CA ASP A 127 -3.97 -16.39 -18.04
C ASP A 127 -2.55 -15.84 -17.78
N ALA A 128 -2.02 -15.01 -18.69
CA ALA A 128 -0.71 -14.38 -18.56
C ALA A 128 -0.72 -13.08 -17.76
N CYS A 129 -1.89 -12.59 -17.35
CA CYS A 129 -2.02 -11.34 -16.61
C CYS A 129 -1.39 -11.44 -15.20
N PRO A 130 -0.42 -10.58 -14.84
CA PRO A 130 0.23 -10.61 -13.52
C PRO A 130 -0.74 -10.27 -12.37
N TYR A 131 -1.84 -9.58 -12.69
CA TYR A 131 -2.86 -9.17 -11.74
C TYR A 131 -3.92 -10.25 -11.51
N LYS A 132 -3.93 -11.34 -12.28
CA LYS A 132 -4.96 -12.38 -12.17
C LYS A 132 -5.05 -12.95 -10.76
N GLY A 133 -6.23 -12.85 -10.16
CA GLY A 133 -6.53 -13.34 -8.81
C GLY A 133 -6.08 -12.43 -7.67
N VAL A 134 -5.45 -11.28 -7.95
CA VAL A 134 -5.08 -10.25 -6.97
C VAL A 134 -6.31 -9.43 -6.58
N MET A 135 -6.46 -9.11 -5.30
CA MET A 135 -7.54 -8.27 -4.79
C MET A 135 -7.35 -6.79 -5.12
N PHE A 136 -8.22 -6.18 -5.93
CA PHE A 136 -8.25 -4.74 -6.19
C PHE A 136 -9.54 -4.10 -5.68
N ARG A 137 -9.53 -2.78 -5.52
CA ARG A 137 -10.76 -2.02 -5.22
C ARG A 137 -11.64 -2.01 -6.47
N GLU A 138 -12.92 -2.30 -6.31
CA GLU A 138 -13.93 -2.18 -7.36
C GLU A 138 -13.90 -0.78 -8.00
N GLY A 139 -13.85 -0.74 -9.35
CA GLY A 139 -13.69 0.49 -10.13
C GLY A 139 -12.26 1.04 -10.22
N SER A 140 -11.23 0.32 -9.78
CA SER A 140 -9.84 0.70 -10.09
C SER A 140 -9.55 0.48 -11.58
N VAL A 141 -8.66 1.30 -12.16
CA VAL A 141 -8.17 1.17 -13.55
C VAL A 141 -7.46 -0.16 -13.83
N TYR A 142 -7.19 -0.95 -12.79
CA TYR A 142 -6.56 -2.26 -12.86
C TYR A 142 -7.57 -3.44 -12.86
N LEU A 143 -8.88 -3.17 -12.85
CA LEU A 143 -9.97 -4.14 -13.03
C LEU A 143 -10.55 -4.03 -14.44
#